data_AF-J2J9V3-F1
#
_entry.id   AF-J2J9V3-F1
#
_cell.length_a   1.000
_cell.length_b   1.000
_cell.length_c   1.000
_cell.angle_alpha   90.00
_cell.angle_beta   90.00
_cell.angle_gamma   90.00
#
_symmetry.space_group_name_H-M   'P 1'
#
loop_
_entity.id
_entity.type
_entity.pdbx_description
1 polymer ?
#
loop_
_entity_poly.entity_id
_entity_poly.type
_entity_poly.pdbx_seq_one_letter_code
_entity_poly.pdbx_strand_id
1 'polypeptide(L)'
;MKEEPRIIYSLDAFPVSNNRWNQGNKFKETIYSTALSILYSHLWYQDIELYADDTAYKFLYMLPCRVTKINSNKDTVIWMKSKIDVMEKQTKPFVHLDNDVFIKKKINFDFDKVIVEQNDYELYGMYQYRLDFFNQYTQNLDYWKPDLGYAFNCGVLGFRDLELRDQFLKVFYDLEEIFIKNHNPKIAKIEPCIVLEQYNLASLLHHHNIKPTLLLWKKNLFENFQLADKIGYSHIVGQKKYRIDIVQEIENRLFKLFPYWYKEVKNALQKEGIA
;
A
#
# COMPACT_ATOMS: atom_id res chain seq x y z
N MET A 1 27.46 -2.80 4.94
CA MET A 1 26.18 -2.19 4.54
C MET A 1 25.21 -3.33 4.27
N LYS A 2 23.97 -3.26 4.79
CA LYS A 2 22.95 -4.27 4.51
C LYS A 2 22.58 -4.24 3.02
N GLU A 3 22.15 -5.36 2.45
CA GLU A 3 21.65 -5.42 1.07
C GLU A 3 20.46 -4.47 0.90
N GLU A 4 20.46 -3.69 -0.18
CA GLU A 4 19.35 -2.80 -0.54
C GLU A 4 18.09 -3.66 -0.82
N PRO A 5 16.97 -3.42 -0.11
CA PRO A 5 15.78 -4.23 -0.28
C PRO A 5 15.18 -4.03 -1.68
N ARG A 6 14.53 -5.07 -2.22
CA ARG A 6 13.74 -4.93 -3.44
C ARG A 6 12.58 -3.97 -3.20
N ILE A 7 12.32 -3.07 -4.13
CA ILE A 7 11.09 -2.28 -4.13
C ILE A 7 10.00 -3.07 -4.86
N ILE A 8 8.87 -3.27 -4.21
CA ILE A 8 7.73 -3.96 -4.80
C ILE A 8 6.48 -3.09 -4.83
N TYR A 9 5.67 -3.31 -5.87
CA TYR A 9 4.36 -2.70 -6.06
C TYR A 9 3.34 -3.79 -6.35
N SER A 10 2.07 -3.52 -6.06
CA SER A 10 0.96 -4.42 -6.40
C SER A 10 -0.24 -3.62 -6.91
N LEU A 11 -0.82 -4.06 -8.03
CA LEU A 11 -2.04 -3.48 -8.57
C LEU A 11 -3.00 -4.56 -9.08
N ASP A 12 -4.02 -4.83 -8.27
CA ASP A 12 -5.27 -5.42 -8.73
C ASP A 12 -6.18 -4.28 -9.20
N ALA A 13 -6.52 -4.28 -10.49
CA ALA A 13 -7.31 -3.22 -11.10
C ALA A 13 -8.81 -3.32 -10.75
N PHE A 14 -9.26 -4.50 -10.30
CA PHE A 14 -10.67 -4.76 -10.07
C PHE A 14 -11.30 -3.80 -9.06
N PRO A 15 -10.72 -3.54 -7.87
CA PRO A 15 -11.36 -2.65 -6.90
C PRO A 15 -11.54 -1.23 -7.45
N VAL A 16 -10.51 -0.65 -8.05
CA VAL A 16 -10.55 0.73 -8.58
C VAL A 16 -11.42 0.87 -9.82
N SER A 17 -11.63 -0.21 -10.56
CA SER A 17 -12.55 -0.23 -11.72
C SER A 17 -14.01 -0.42 -11.32
N ASN A 18 -14.28 -0.98 -10.12
CA ASN A 18 -15.61 -1.37 -9.66
C ASN A 18 -16.13 -0.48 -8.52
N ASN A 19 -16.13 0.84 -8.74
CA ASN A 19 -16.76 1.85 -7.88
C ASN A 19 -16.32 1.82 -6.41
N ARG A 20 -15.05 1.46 -6.16
CA ARG A 20 -14.49 1.56 -4.83
C ARG A 20 -14.60 2.99 -4.30
N TRP A 21 -14.91 3.11 -2.99
CA TRP A 21 -15.16 4.37 -2.30
C TRP A 21 -16.28 5.22 -2.91
N ASN A 22 -17.17 4.62 -3.70
CA ASN A 22 -18.21 5.31 -4.46
C ASN A 22 -17.64 6.43 -5.36
N GLN A 23 -16.43 6.24 -5.90
CA GLN A 23 -15.76 7.22 -6.76
C GLN A 23 -15.94 6.94 -8.26
N GLY A 24 -16.76 5.96 -8.63
CA GLY A 24 -16.87 5.45 -9.99
C GLY A 24 -15.63 4.64 -10.40
N ASN A 25 -15.42 4.52 -11.71
CA ASN A 25 -14.23 3.89 -12.25
C ASN A 25 -13.04 4.85 -12.16
N LYS A 26 -12.03 4.49 -11.36
CA LYS A 26 -10.79 5.25 -11.13
C LYS A 26 -9.55 4.58 -11.71
N PHE A 27 -9.75 3.70 -12.68
CA PHE A 27 -8.70 2.90 -13.27
C PHE A 27 -7.63 3.76 -13.95
N LYS A 28 -8.01 4.70 -14.80
CA LYS A 28 -7.07 5.57 -15.53
C LYS A 28 -6.18 6.37 -14.58
N GLU A 29 -6.78 7.02 -13.59
CA GLU A 29 -6.04 7.80 -12.59
C GLU A 29 -5.07 6.92 -11.80
N THR A 30 -5.48 5.69 -11.48
CA THR A 30 -4.62 4.72 -10.80
C THR A 30 -3.44 4.28 -11.68
N ILE A 31 -3.66 4.05 -12.97
CA ILE A 31 -2.59 3.71 -13.93
C ILE A 31 -1.54 4.84 -14.00
N TYR A 32 -1.96 6.10 -14.11
CA TYR A 32 -1.03 7.22 -14.11
C TYR A 32 -0.28 7.39 -12.79
N SER A 33 -0.97 7.25 -11.65
CA SER A 33 -0.33 7.30 -10.33
C SER A 33 0.73 6.21 -10.18
N THR A 34 0.37 4.97 -10.53
CA THR A 34 1.25 3.79 -10.46
C THR A 34 2.48 3.98 -11.34
N ALA A 35 2.28 4.40 -12.60
CA ALA A 35 3.38 4.66 -13.52
C ALA A 35 4.33 5.74 -12.98
N LEU A 36 3.79 6.86 -12.50
CA LEU A 36 4.60 7.94 -11.93
C LEU A 36 5.37 7.48 -10.68
N SER A 37 4.73 6.72 -9.79
CA SER A 37 5.36 6.16 -8.59
C SER A 37 6.58 5.29 -8.93
N ILE A 38 6.39 4.32 -9.84
CA ILE A 38 7.46 3.41 -10.28
C ILE A 38 8.59 4.17 -10.97
N LEU A 39 8.26 5.13 -11.84
CA LEU A 39 9.27 5.91 -12.57
C LEU A 39 10.12 6.77 -11.63
N TYR A 40 9.53 7.34 -10.59
CA TYR A 40 10.30 8.00 -9.53
C TYR A 40 11.23 7.03 -8.80
N SER A 41 10.74 5.84 -8.42
CA SER A 41 11.56 4.83 -7.76
C SER A 41 12.70 4.31 -8.65
N HIS A 42 12.45 4.16 -9.95
CA HIS A 42 13.45 3.72 -10.94
C HIS A 42 14.66 4.66 -11.04
N LEU A 43 14.53 5.94 -10.67
CA LEU A 43 15.66 6.86 -10.62
C LEU A 43 16.68 6.49 -9.54
N TRP A 44 16.30 5.69 -8.53
CA TRP A 44 17.09 5.51 -7.31
C TRP A 44 17.39 4.05 -6.94
N TYR A 45 16.56 3.12 -7.41
CA TYR A 45 16.63 1.70 -7.08
C TYR A 45 16.68 0.84 -8.34
N GLN A 46 17.50 -0.21 -8.30
CA GLN A 46 17.71 -1.09 -9.45
C GLN A 46 16.77 -2.30 -9.46
N ASP A 47 16.46 -2.87 -8.29
CA ASP A 47 15.56 -4.02 -8.17
C ASP A 47 14.15 -3.54 -7.82
N ILE A 48 13.34 -3.35 -8.86
CA ILE A 48 11.93 -2.95 -8.76
C ILE A 48 11.08 -4.02 -9.44
N GLU A 49 10.02 -4.45 -8.76
CA GLU A 49 9.04 -5.38 -9.30
C GLU A 49 7.61 -4.87 -9.09
N LEU A 50 6.85 -4.77 -10.18
CA LEU A 50 5.41 -4.54 -10.15
C LEU A 50 4.68 -5.87 -10.35
N TYR A 51 3.81 -6.20 -9.41
CA TYR A 51 2.84 -7.26 -9.56
C TYR A 51 1.51 -6.67 -10.04
N ALA A 52 1.08 -7.02 -11.24
CA ALA A 52 -0.12 -6.45 -11.85
C ALA A 52 -1.09 -7.56 -12.28
N ASP A 53 -2.39 -7.35 -12.07
CA ASP A 53 -3.39 -8.21 -12.70
C ASP A 53 -3.38 -8.07 -14.23
N ASP A 54 -4.08 -8.96 -14.94
CA ASP A 54 -4.11 -8.92 -16.41
C ASP A 54 -4.61 -7.59 -16.98
N THR A 55 -5.48 -6.88 -16.25
CA THR A 55 -6.03 -5.60 -16.68
C THR A 55 -4.96 -4.51 -16.60
N ALA A 56 -4.31 -4.36 -15.44
CA ALA A 56 -3.26 -3.38 -15.23
C ALA A 56 -1.99 -3.68 -16.04
N TYR A 57 -1.65 -4.97 -16.21
CA TYR A 57 -0.46 -5.40 -16.95
C TYR A 57 -0.41 -4.82 -18.36
N LYS A 58 -1.57 -4.74 -19.05
CA LYS A 58 -1.67 -4.17 -20.41
C LYS A 58 -1.06 -2.78 -20.56
N PHE A 59 -1.08 -1.99 -19.49
CA PHE A 59 -0.67 -0.58 -19.50
C PHE A 59 0.68 -0.34 -18.84
N LEU A 60 1.13 -1.25 -17.97
CA LEU A 60 2.30 -1.03 -17.12
C LEU A 60 3.49 -1.94 -17.46
N TYR A 61 3.33 -2.95 -18.32
CA TYR A 61 4.41 -3.90 -18.68
C TYR A 61 5.67 -3.25 -19.27
N MET A 62 5.55 -2.05 -19.84
CA MET A 62 6.63 -1.31 -20.50
C MET A 62 7.42 -0.39 -19.57
N LEU A 63 7.05 -0.32 -18.29
CA LEU A 63 7.77 0.46 -17.31
C LEU A 63 9.16 -0.15 -17.05
N PRO A 64 10.15 0.65 -16.61
CA PRO A 64 11.52 0.19 -16.44
C PRO A 64 11.71 -0.58 -15.12
N CYS A 65 10.90 -1.62 -14.93
CA CYS A 65 10.91 -2.52 -13.78
C CYS A 65 10.49 -3.92 -14.25
N ARG A 66 10.72 -4.94 -13.43
CA ARG A 66 10.16 -6.25 -13.71
C ARG A 66 8.64 -6.19 -13.48
N VAL A 67 7.86 -6.67 -14.44
CA VAL A 67 6.40 -6.73 -14.29
C VAL A 67 5.96 -8.19 -14.29
N THR A 68 5.33 -8.62 -13.20
CA THR A 68 4.88 -9.99 -13.00
C THR A 68 3.37 -10.03 -12.91
N LYS A 69 2.75 -10.89 -13.72
CA LYS A 69 1.30 -11.07 -13.72
C LYS A 69 0.84 -11.78 -12.44
N ILE A 70 -0.26 -11.33 -11.89
CA ILE A 70 -0.98 -11.99 -10.79
C ILE A 70 -2.46 -12.17 -11.15
N ASN A 71 -3.14 -13.06 -10.45
CA ASN A 71 -4.58 -13.18 -10.56
C ASN A 71 -5.23 -12.02 -9.77
N SER A 72 -6.29 -11.44 -10.33
CA SER A 72 -7.14 -10.52 -9.57
C SER A 72 -7.90 -11.29 -8.49
N ASN A 73 -7.96 -10.71 -7.29
CA ASN A 73 -8.74 -11.23 -6.17
C ASN A 73 -10.24 -10.97 -6.35
N LYS A 74 -10.62 -10.07 -7.27
CA LYS A 74 -12.02 -9.69 -7.56
C LYS A 74 -12.80 -9.26 -6.31
N ASP A 75 -12.13 -8.66 -5.33
CA ASP A 75 -12.72 -8.22 -4.06
C ASP A 75 -12.59 -6.70 -3.91
N THR A 76 -13.73 -6.01 -3.83
CA THR A 76 -13.77 -4.54 -3.62
C THR A 76 -13.65 -4.13 -2.16
N VAL A 77 -13.90 -5.05 -1.22
CA VAL A 77 -13.89 -4.84 0.23
C VAL A 77 -12.49 -5.08 0.79
N ILE A 78 -11.91 -6.26 0.56
CA ILE A 78 -10.53 -6.60 0.96
C ILE A 78 -9.55 -6.28 -0.18
N TRP A 79 -9.65 -5.04 -0.65
CA TRP A 79 -8.94 -4.54 -1.82
C TRP A 79 -7.41 -4.61 -1.73
N MET A 80 -6.86 -4.67 -0.52
CA MET A 80 -5.41 -4.73 -0.29
C MET A 80 -4.87 -6.15 -0.43
N LYS A 81 -5.71 -7.17 -0.66
CA LYS A 81 -5.27 -8.58 -0.69
C LYS A 81 -4.13 -8.85 -1.69
N SER A 82 -4.14 -8.19 -2.84
CA SER A 82 -3.04 -8.28 -3.81
C SER A 82 -1.68 -7.84 -3.25
N LYS A 83 -1.65 -6.92 -2.28
CA LYS A 83 -0.44 -6.52 -1.54
C LYS A 83 0.05 -7.65 -0.65
N ILE A 84 -0.86 -8.30 0.07
CA ILE A 84 -0.54 -9.45 0.94
C ILE A 84 -0.03 -10.64 0.12
N ASP A 85 -0.71 -10.99 -0.97
CA ASP A 85 -0.33 -12.12 -1.83
C ASP A 85 1.07 -11.92 -2.46
N VAL A 86 1.48 -10.67 -2.72
CA VAL A 86 2.82 -10.40 -3.27
C VAL A 86 3.88 -10.36 -2.19
N MET A 87 3.52 -9.96 -0.96
CA MET A 87 4.43 -10.06 0.18
C MET A 87 4.79 -11.52 0.46
N GLU A 88 3.84 -12.45 0.34
CA GLU A 88 4.07 -13.90 0.46
C GLU A 88 5.11 -14.44 -0.53
N LYS A 89 5.15 -13.88 -1.75
CA LYS A 89 6.07 -14.32 -2.82
C LYS A 89 7.51 -13.85 -2.64
N GLN A 90 7.78 -12.97 -1.68
CA GLN A 90 9.12 -12.43 -1.51
C GLN A 90 10.05 -13.43 -0.82
N THR A 91 11.24 -13.61 -1.38
CA THR A 91 12.28 -14.52 -0.90
C THR A 91 13.52 -13.79 -0.37
N LYS A 92 13.51 -12.46 -0.39
CA LYS A 92 14.58 -11.60 0.09
C LYS A 92 14.01 -10.30 0.68
N PRO A 93 14.80 -9.50 1.41
CA PRO A 93 14.32 -8.25 1.97
C PRO A 93 13.69 -7.34 0.93
N PHE A 94 12.54 -6.76 1.28
CA PHE A 94 11.75 -5.95 0.37
C PHE A 94 11.08 -4.76 1.09
N VAL A 95 10.65 -3.78 0.30
CA VAL A 95 9.79 -2.68 0.71
C VAL A 95 8.65 -2.59 -0.31
N HIS A 96 7.43 -2.83 0.15
CA HIS A 96 6.23 -2.51 -0.62
C HIS A 96 5.93 -1.02 -0.53
N LEU A 97 5.60 -0.42 -1.67
CA LEU A 97 5.13 0.94 -1.77
C LEU A 97 3.72 0.94 -2.37
N ASP A 98 2.80 1.69 -1.77
CA ASP A 98 1.50 1.96 -2.37
C ASP A 98 1.65 2.76 -3.68
N ASN A 99 0.69 2.58 -4.59
CA ASN A 99 0.75 3.12 -5.96
C ASN A 99 0.65 4.66 -6.05
N ASP A 100 0.45 5.31 -4.91
CA ASP A 100 0.37 6.76 -4.70
C ASP A 100 1.43 7.28 -3.70
N VAL A 101 2.48 6.49 -3.50
CA VAL A 101 3.73 6.91 -2.87
C VAL A 101 4.73 7.38 -3.94
N PHE A 102 5.38 8.52 -3.73
CA PHE A 102 6.34 9.09 -4.69
C PHE A 102 7.69 9.35 -4.01
N ILE A 103 8.76 8.77 -4.57
CA ILE A 103 10.15 8.90 -4.08
C ILE A 103 10.95 9.81 -5.03
N LYS A 104 10.93 11.11 -4.77
CA LYS A 104 11.58 12.15 -5.58
C LYS A 104 13.09 12.26 -5.33
N LYS A 105 13.58 11.73 -4.21
CA LYS A 105 15.00 11.64 -3.84
C LYS A 105 15.29 10.25 -3.27
N LYS A 106 16.51 9.74 -3.42
CA LYS A 106 16.90 8.44 -2.84
C LYS A 106 16.67 8.42 -1.33
N ILE A 107 15.90 7.44 -0.87
CA ILE A 107 15.68 7.14 0.55
C ILE A 107 16.61 5.99 0.90
N ASN A 108 17.28 6.07 2.06
CA ASN A 108 18.06 4.96 2.57
C ASN A 108 17.14 4.00 3.33
N PHE A 109 16.73 2.90 2.70
CA PHE A 109 15.95 1.84 3.35
C PHE A 109 16.82 0.90 4.20
N ASP A 110 17.53 1.50 5.17
CA ASP A 110 18.30 0.78 6.17
C ASP A 110 17.45 0.58 7.43
N PHE A 111 16.91 -0.64 7.58
CA PHE A 111 16.09 -1.05 8.71
C PHE A 111 16.44 -2.46 9.13
N ASP A 112 16.10 -2.82 10.36
CA ASP A 112 16.50 -4.09 10.95
C ASP A 112 15.58 -5.25 10.63
N LYS A 113 14.34 -5.20 11.12
CA LYS A 113 13.34 -6.26 10.91
C LYS A 113 12.22 -5.85 9.98
N VAL A 114 11.56 -4.75 10.31
CA VAL A 114 10.39 -4.21 9.61
C VAL A 114 10.48 -2.70 9.55
N ILE A 115 10.04 -2.12 8.44
CA ILE A 115 9.84 -0.69 8.26
C ILE A 115 8.38 -0.41 7.93
N VAL A 116 7.86 0.67 8.50
CA VAL A 116 6.53 1.22 8.16
C VAL A 116 6.67 2.71 7.83
N GLU A 117 5.65 3.30 7.22
CA GLU A 117 5.67 4.72 6.88
C GLU A 117 5.76 5.60 8.14
N GLN A 118 4.75 5.50 9.01
CA GLN A 118 4.62 6.31 10.22
C GLN A 118 3.55 5.74 11.16
N ASN A 119 3.45 6.30 12.37
CA ASN A 119 2.27 6.09 13.20
C ASN A 119 1.03 6.66 12.50
N ASP A 120 -0.10 5.95 12.62
CA ASP A 120 -1.40 6.47 12.24
C ASP A 120 -1.97 7.31 13.40
N TYR A 121 -2.23 8.59 13.13
CA TYR A 121 -2.71 9.55 14.12
C TYR A 121 -4.24 9.59 14.23
N GLU A 122 -4.99 8.84 13.40
CA GLU A 122 -6.46 8.89 13.34
C GLU A 122 -7.15 7.68 14.00
N LEU A 123 -6.55 7.09 15.04
CA LEU A 123 -7.04 5.84 15.64
C LEU A 123 -8.53 5.90 16.06
N TYR A 124 -8.92 6.83 16.94
CA TYR A 124 -10.29 6.83 17.48
C TYR A 124 -11.37 7.18 16.46
N GLY A 125 -11.05 7.97 15.43
CA GLY A 125 -11.99 8.33 14.38
C GLY A 125 -12.17 7.22 13.34
N MET A 126 -11.07 6.54 12.98
CA MET A 126 -11.05 5.57 11.89
C MET A 126 -11.13 4.12 12.36
N TYR A 127 -10.78 3.76 13.60
CA TYR A 127 -10.62 2.35 13.97
C TYR A 127 -11.72 1.84 14.89
N GLN A 128 -12.27 2.66 15.80
CA GLN A 128 -13.12 2.20 16.91
C GLN A 128 -14.20 1.19 16.51
N TYR A 129 -15.11 1.56 15.60
CA TYR A 129 -16.21 0.67 15.17
C TYR A 129 -15.74 -0.64 14.52
N ARG A 130 -14.56 -0.63 13.89
CA ARG A 130 -13.98 -1.81 13.26
C ARG A 130 -13.34 -2.69 14.33
N LEU A 131 -12.61 -2.09 15.26
CA LEU A 131 -12.03 -2.79 16.41
C LEU A 131 -13.13 -3.43 17.26
N ASP A 132 -14.22 -2.73 17.55
CA ASP A 132 -15.37 -3.27 18.28
C ASP A 132 -15.94 -4.53 17.61
N PHE A 133 -15.92 -4.59 16.27
CA PHE A 133 -16.30 -5.79 15.54
C PHE A 133 -15.28 -6.92 15.72
N PHE A 134 -13.99 -6.68 15.48
CA PHE A 134 -12.98 -7.73 15.61
C PHE A 134 -12.81 -8.21 17.06
N ASN A 135 -12.96 -7.33 18.05
CA ASN A 135 -12.86 -7.62 19.48
C ASN A 135 -13.89 -8.67 19.95
N GLN A 136 -15.00 -8.85 19.20
CA GLN A 136 -16.01 -9.87 19.50
C GLN A 136 -15.55 -11.29 19.15
N TYR A 137 -14.50 -11.47 18.36
CA TYR A 137 -14.12 -12.76 17.78
C TYR A 137 -12.64 -13.12 17.94
N THR A 138 -11.85 -12.25 18.57
CA THR A 138 -10.38 -12.35 18.66
C THR A 138 -9.89 -12.76 20.06
N GLN A 139 -10.78 -13.23 20.95
CA GLN A 139 -10.43 -13.54 22.35
C GLN A 139 -9.42 -14.68 22.48
N ASN A 140 -9.33 -15.55 21.48
CA ASN A 140 -8.39 -16.68 21.44
C ASN A 140 -7.08 -16.35 20.71
N LEU A 141 -6.92 -15.12 20.22
CA LEU A 141 -5.71 -14.68 19.52
C LEU A 141 -4.79 -13.97 20.52
N ASP A 142 -3.68 -14.61 20.86
CA ASP A 142 -2.71 -14.13 21.85
C ASP A 142 -1.98 -12.84 21.44
N TYR A 143 -1.81 -12.63 20.14
CA TYR A 143 -1.23 -11.42 19.57
C TYR A 143 -2.20 -10.24 19.58
N TRP A 144 -3.52 -10.48 19.64
CA TRP A 144 -4.50 -9.43 19.50
C TRP A 144 -4.62 -8.61 20.78
N LYS A 145 -4.59 -7.29 20.62
CA LYS A 145 -4.86 -6.34 21.70
C LYS A 145 -6.13 -5.56 21.38
N PRO A 146 -7.19 -5.66 22.20
CA PRO A 146 -8.46 -4.97 21.92
C PRO A 146 -8.36 -3.44 21.85
N ASP A 147 -7.45 -2.86 22.63
CA ASP A 147 -7.11 -1.44 22.61
C ASP A 147 -5.60 -1.29 22.80
N LEU A 148 -4.90 -1.15 21.68
CA LEU A 148 -3.45 -0.93 21.65
C LEU A 148 -3.08 0.56 21.78
N GLY A 149 -4.02 1.47 21.51
CA GLY A 149 -3.79 2.90 21.49
C GLY A 149 -2.99 3.44 20.29
N TYR A 150 -2.59 2.62 19.32
CA TYR A 150 -1.96 3.06 18.07
C TYR A 150 -2.12 2.07 16.91
N ALA A 151 -1.89 2.55 15.69
CA ALA A 151 -1.74 1.78 14.46
C ALA A 151 -0.64 2.40 13.59
N PHE A 152 -0.30 1.78 12.45
CA PHE A 152 0.73 2.27 11.53
C PHE A 152 0.16 2.53 10.14
N ASN A 153 0.50 3.68 9.52
CA ASN A 153 0.27 3.83 8.10
C ASN A 153 1.22 2.90 7.32
N CYS A 154 0.65 2.10 6.44
CA CYS A 154 1.38 1.07 5.68
C CYS A 154 1.56 1.43 4.20
N GLY A 155 1.49 2.71 3.81
CA GLY A 155 1.85 3.15 2.46
C GLY A 155 3.29 2.79 2.08
N VAL A 156 4.16 2.67 3.09
CA VAL A 156 5.43 1.97 3.04
C VAL A 156 5.35 0.82 4.04
N LEU A 157 5.61 -0.41 3.59
CA LEU A 157 5.70 -1.59 4.45
C LEU A 157 6.79 -2.51 3.91
N GLY A 158 7.83 -2.74 4.70
CA GLY A 158 8.94 -3.59 4.28
C GLY A 158 9.39 -4.54 5.36
N PHE A 159 9.84 -5.73 4.94
CA PHE A 159 10.36 -6.76 5.81
C PHE A 159 11.75 -7.17 5.35
N ARG A 160 12.66 -7.25 6.32
CA ARG A 160 13.99 -7.85 6.19
C ARG A 160 14.06 -9.15 6.97
N ASP A 161 13.33 -9.20 8.08
CA ASP A 161 13.01 -10.42 8.82
C ASP A 161 11.80 -11.10 8.14
N LEU A 162 12.07 -12.11 7.31
CA LEU A 162 11.03 -12.82 6.55
C LEU A 162 10.21 -13.77 7.44
N GLU A 163 10.73 -14.20 8.59
CA GLU A 163 9.96 -14.96 9.58
C GLU A 163 8.89 -14.06 10.21
N LEU A 164 9.24 -12.81 10.54
CA LEU A 164 8.26 -11.81 10.99
C LEU A 164 7.22 -11.50 9.90
N ARG A 165 7.63 -11.47 8.63
CA ARG A 165 6.70 -11.36 7.50
C ARG A 165 5.72 -12.53 7.47
N ASP A 166 6.20 -13.76 7.64
CA ASP A 166 5.34 -14.96 7.66
C ASP A 166 4.35 -14.93 8.82
N GLN A 167 4.78 -14.47 9.99
CA GLN A 167 3.89 -14.23 11.13
C GLN A 167 2.84 -13.16 10.80
N PHE A 168 3.23 -12.06 10.16
CA PHE A 168 2.30 -11.02 9.70
C PHE A 168 1.25 -11.57 8.72
N LEU A 169 1.65 -12.37 7.74
CA LEU A 169 0.72 -13.01 6.82
C LEU A 169 -0.25 -13.94 7.54
N LYS A 170 0.24 -14.76 8.48
CA LYS A 170 -0.62 -15.64 9.28
C LYS A 170 -1.68 -14.84 10.04
N VAL A 171 -1.27 -13.81 10.78
CA VAL A 171 -2.24 -13.01 11.56
C VAL A 171 -3.18 -12.20 10.66
N PHE A 172 -2.77 -11.85 9.43
CA PHE A 172 -3.67 -11.27 8.44
C PHE A 172 -4.77 -12.26 8.04
N TYR A 173 -4.39 -13.50 7.67
CA TYR A 173 -5.35 -14.52 7.26
C TYR A 173 -6.28 -14.95 8.41
N ASP A 174 -5.77 -15.02 9.65
CA ASP A 174 -6.59 -15.28 10.84
C ASP A 174 -7.72 -14.23 10.98
N LEU A 175 -7.42 -12.94 10.80
CA LEU A 175 -8.43 -11.87 10.87
C LEU A 175 -9.32 -11.79 9.62
N GLU A 176 -8.78 -12.09 8.44
CA GLU A 176 -9.56 -12.19 7.21
C GLU A 176 -10.64 -13.27 7.34
N GLU A 177 -10.28 -14.45 7.86
CA GLU A 177 -11.23 -15.53 8.10
C GLU A 177 -12.33 -15.09 9.08
N ILE A 178 -11.96 -14.42 10.17
CA ILE A 178 -12.92 -13.84 11.14
C ILE A 178 -13.88 -12.88 10.45
N PHE A 179 -13.36 -11.97 9.62
CA PHE A 179 -14.18 -10.99 8.91
C PHE A 179 -15.15 -11.65 7.92
N ILE A 180 -14.68 -12.62 7.14
CA ILE A 180 -15.50 -13.35 6.16
C ILE A 180 -16.58 -14.17 6.87
N LYS A 181 -16.21 -14.96 7.88
CA LYS A 181 -17.11 -15.86 8.60
C LYS A 181 -18.23 -15.13 9.34
N ASN A 182 -17.92 -13.97 9.93
CA ASN A 182 -18.87 -13.20 10.73
C ASN A 182 -19.56 -12.07 9.95
N HIS A 183 -19.36 -12.02 8.62
CA HIS A 183 -19.90 -11.07 7.65
C HIS A 183 -20.74 -9.92 8.21
N ASN A 184 -20.20 -8.69 8.18
CA ASN A 184 -20.93 -7.51 8.60
C ASN A 184 -20.95 -6.42 7.50
N PRO A 185 -22.11 -6.19 6.84
CA PRO A 185 -22.23 -5.20 5.77
C PRO A 185 -21.89 -3.76 6.18
N LYS A 186 -22.09 -3.40 7.46
CA LYS A 186 -21.73 -2.06 7.96
C LYS A 186 -20.21 -1.93 8.04
N ILE A 187 -19.54 -2.97 8.52
CA ILE A 187 -18.07 -3.02 8.60
C ILE A 187 -17.46 -3.06 7.19
N ALA A 188 -18.02 -3.85 6.28
CA ALA A 188 -17.55 -3.94 4.89
C ALA A 188 -17.57 -2.57 4.16
N LYS A 189 -18.51 -1.68 4.52
CA LYS A 189 -18.62 -0.32 3.94
C LYS A 189 -17.64 0.70 4.51
N ILE A 190 -16.95 0.34 5.59
CA ILE A 190 -16.03 1.24 6.29
C ILE A 190 -14.61 0.70 6.22
N GLU A 191 -14.12 0.15 5.12
CA GLU A 191 -12.68 -0.20 5.00
C GLU A 191 -12.13 -1.10 6.14
N PRO A 192 -12.58 -2.37 6.27
CA PRO A 192 -12.03 -3.29 7.26
C PRO A 192 -10.51 -3.51 7.09
N CYS A 193 -9.99 -3.29 5.88
CA CYS A 193 -8.58 -3.41 5.52
C CYS A 193 -7.63 -2.66 6.43
N ILE A 194 -8.00 -1.50 6.97
CA ILE A 194 -7.10 -0.76 7.87
C ILE A 194 -6.87 -1.52 9.17
N VAL A 195 -7.86 -2.29 9.63
CA VAL A 195 -7.65 -3.17 10.79
C VAL A 195 -6.83 -4.39 10.38
N LEU A 196 -7.20 -5.05 9.29
CA LEU A 196 -6.53 -6.26 8.80
C LEU A 196 -5.03 -6.04 8.52
N GLU A 197 -4.66 -4.86 8.01
CA GLU A 197 -3.28 -4.48 7.71
C GLU A 197 -2.61 -3.75 8.89
N GLN A 198 -3.10 -2.56 9.21
CA GLN A 198 -2.35 -1.55 9.96
C GLN A 198 -2.39 -1.80 11.45
N TYR A 199 -3.59 -2.01 11.99
CA TYR A 199 -3.77 -2.33 13.41
C TYR A 199 -3.26 -3.72 13.75
N ASN A 200 -3.49 -4.69 12.85
CA ASN A 200 -3.02 -6.05 13.01
C ASN A 200 -1.48 -6.12 13.07
N LEU A 201 -0.79 -5.42 12.16
CA LEU A 201 0.66 -5.29 12.22
C LEU A 201 1.10 -4.68 13.56
N ALA A 202 0.44 -3.60 14.01
CA ALA A 202 0.76 -2.98 15.29
C ALA A 202 0.61 -3.94 16.48
N SER A 203 -0.47 -4.75 16.49
CA SER A 203 -0.74 -5.75 17.53
C SER A 203 0.32 -6.87 17.53
N LEU A 204 0.69 -7.40 16.35
CA LEU A 204 1.74 -8.40 16.22
C LEU A 204 3.09 -7.87 16.72
N LEU A 205 3.50 -6.68 16.27
CA LEU A 205 4.78 -6.08 16.68
C LEU A 205 4.81 -5.81 18.18
N HIS A 206 3.68 -5.37 18.75
CA HIS A 206 3.55 -5.21 20.20
C HIS A 206 3.73 -6.54 20.95
N HIS A 207 3.07 -7.60 20.48
CA HIS A 207 3.16 -8.94 21.08
C HIS A 207 4.61 -9.46 21.12
N HIS A 208 5.39 -9.23 20.06
CA HIS A 208 6.80 -9.62 20.00
C HIS A 208 7.78 -8.60 20.59
N ASN A 209 7.29 -7.49 21.15
CA ASN A 209 8.12 -6.37 21.63
C ASN A 209 9.10 -5.84 20.55
N ILE A 210 8.64 -5.79 19.30
CA ILE A 210 9.40 -5.30 18.15
C ILE A 210 9.01 -3.85 17.88
N LYS A 211 10.01 -2.96 17.82
CA LYS A 211 9.83 -1.58 17.37
C LYS A 211 10.17 -1.49 15.89
N PRO A 212 9.22 -1.11 15.01
CA PRO A 212 9.53 -0.95 13.60
C PRO A 212 10.41 0.28 13.37
N THR A 213 11.17 0.28 12.29
CA THR A 213 11.73 1.52 11.75
C THR A 213 10.60 2.36 11.16
N LEU A 214 10.52 3.64 11.54
CA LEU A 214 9.56 4.58 10.94
C LEU A 214 10.28 5.39 9.87
N LEU A 215 9.75 5.40 8.64
CA LEU A 215 10.27 6.29 7.59
C LEU A 215 10.09 7.76 8.00
N LEU A 216 8.91 8.11 8.49
CA LEU A 216 8.58 9.41 9.05
C LEU A 216 8.38 9.28 10.56
N TRP A 217 9.44 9.61 11.31
CA TRP A 217 9.58 9.32 12.74
C TRP A 217 9.24 10.49 13.67
N LYS A 218 8.75 11.62 13.14
CA LYS A 218 8.41 12.77 13.97
C LYS A 218 7.17 12.50 14.81
N LYS A 219 6.99 13.33 15.85
CA LYS A 219 5.95 13.12 16.87
C LYS A 219 4.54 13.50 16.41
N ASN A 220 4.44 14.31 15.36
CA ASN A 220 3.18 14.81 14.85
C ASN A 220 3.20 14.91 13.33
N LEU A 221 2.01 15.00 12.76
CA LEU A 221 1.78 15.01 11.33
C LEU A 221 2.46 16.20 10.62
N PHE A 222 2.47 17.39 11.23
CA PHE A 222 3.09 18.58 10.65
C PHE A 222 4.60 18.44 10.47
N GLU A 223 5.30 17.98 11.52
CA GLU A 223 6.72 17.70 11.44
C GLU A 223 7.03 16.55 10.46
N ASN A 224 6.16 15.54 10.38
CA ASN A 224 6.29 14.47 9.39
C ASN A 224 6.11 14.98 7.96
N PHE A 225 5.24 15.96 7.69
CA PHE A 225 5.16 16.61 6.38
C PHE A 225 6.46 17.34 6.01
N GLN A 226 7.06 18.07 6.95
CA GLN A 226 8.35 18.74 6.71
C GLN A 226 9.49 17.74 6.46
N LEU A 227 9.50 16.63 7.22
CA LEU A 227 10.47 15.56 7.01
C LEU A 227 10.27 14.90 5.64
N ALA A 228 9.03 14.60 5.26
CA ALA A 228 8.68 14.02 3.97
C ALA A 228 9.19 14.89 2.81
N ASP A 229 8.94 16.20 2.84
CA ASP A 229 9.44 17.12 1.82
C ASP A 229 10.98 17.14 1.75
N LYS A 230 11.63 17.19 2.92
CA LYS A 230 13.10 17.16 3.03
C LYS A 230 13.69 15.93 2.35
N ILE A 231 13.14 14.74 2.63
CA ILE A 231 13.62 13.46 2.07
C ILE A 231 13.06 13.16 0.67
N GLY A 232 12.25 14.05 0.10
CA GLY A 232 11.66 13.86 -1.22
C GLY A 232 10.57 12.78 -1.26
N TYR A 233 9.89 12.53 -0.14
CA TYR A 233 8.80 11.57 -0.01
C TYR A 233 7.44 12.27 -0.10
N SER A 234 6.44 11.61 -0.68
CA SER A 234 5.04 12.04 -0.65
C SER A 234 4.12 10.83 -0.72
N HIS A 235 3.00 10.85 -0.01
CA HIS A 235 1.95 9.83 -0.07
C HIS A 235 0.58 10.51 -0.09
N ILE A 236 -0.28 10.17 -1.07
CA ILE A 236 -1.59 10.81 -1.26
C ILE A 236 -2.73 9.94 -0.73
N VAL A 237 -2.88 9.94 0.59
CA VAL A 237 -3.79 9.01 1.29
C VAL A 237 -5.27 9.21 0.93
N GLY A 238 -5.98 8.08 0.79
CA GLY A 238 -7.44 8.01 0.72
C GLY A 238 -8.04 8.61 -0.56
N GLN A 239 -9.26 9.14 -0.46
CA GLN A 239 -9.99 9.67 -1.61
C GLN A 239 -9.38 10.96 -2.20
N LYS A 240 -8.50 11.63 -1.45
CA LYS A 240 -7.83 12.86 -1.91
C LYS A 240 -7.05 12.64 -3.21
N LYS A 241 -6.57 11.42 -3.47
CA LYS A 241 -5.83 11.06 -4.68
C LYS A 241 -6.63 11.19 -5.98
N TYR A 242 -7.96 11.22 -5.89
CA TYR A 242 -8.85 11.35 -7.05
C TYR A 242 -9.43 12.75 -7.24
N ARG A 243 -8.98 13.74 -6.45
CA ARG A 243 -9.32 15.14 -6.73
C ARG A 243 -8.74 15.57 -8.07
N ILE A 244 -9.51 16.38 -8.81
CA ILE A 244 -9.14 16.78 -10.17
C ILE A 244 -7.78 17.48 -10.25
N ASP A 245 -7.46 18.33 -9.29
CA ASP A 245 -6.18 19.05 -9.23
C ASP A 245 -5.00 18.10 -8.98
N ILE A 246 -5.20 17.08 -8.15
CA ILE A 246 -4.18 16.06 -7.87
C ILE A 246 -3.96 15.16 -9.09
N VAL A 247 -5.03 14.70 -9.72
CA VAL A 247 -4.96 13.86 -10.92
C VAL A 247 -4.26 14.60 -12.06
N GLN A 248 -4.61 15.87 -12.28
CA GLN A 248 -3.94 16.71 -13.26
C GLN A 248 -2.45 16.91 -12.94
N GLU A 249 -2.10 17.10 -11.67
CA GLU A 249 -0.69 17.23 -11.27
C GLU A 249 0.11 15.94 -11.48
N ILE A 250 -0.47 14.77 -11.18
CA ILE A 250 0.14 13.47 -11.49
C ILE A 250 0.37 13.33 -12.99
N GLU A 251 -0.66 13.59 -13.81
CA GLU A 251 -0.54 13.49 -15.26
C GLU A 251 0.48 14.48 -15.83
N ASN A 252 0.46 15.73 -15.36
CA ASN A 252 1.41 16.77 -15.75
C ASN A 252 2.85 16.41 -15.40
N ARG A 253 3.09 15.82 -14.22
CA ARG A 253 4.42 15.35 -13.82
C ARG A 253 4.88 14.19 -14.68
N LEU A 254 4.00 13.22 -14.94
CA LEU A 254 4.32 12.09 -15.81
C LEU A 254 4.69 12.58 -17.22
N PHE A 255 3.91 13.50 -17.78
CA PHE A 255 4.19 14.14 -19.07
C PHE A 255 5.51 14.91 -19.10
N LYS A 256 5.78 15.75 -18.10
CA LYS A 256 6.96 16.63 -18.11
C LYS A 256 8.26 15.91 -17.77
N LEU A 257 8.22 14.98 -16.82
CA LEU A 257 9.43 14.33 -16.29
C LEU A 257 9.75 13.03 -17.03
N PHE A 258 8.73 12.33 -17.52
CA PHE A 258 8.87 11.02 -18.16
C PHE A 258 8.08 10.96 -19.48
N PRO A 259 8.34 11.87 -20.44
CA PRO A 259 7.51 12.07 -21.63
C PRO A 259 7.37 10.81 -22.50
N TYR A 260 8.43 9.99 -22.58
CA TYR A 260 8.39 8.71 -23.29
C TYR A 260 7.35 7.77 -22.66
N TRP A 261 7.48 7.46 -21.37
CA TRP A 261 6.57 6.55 -20.68
C TRP A 261 5.14 7.10 -20.58
N TYR A 262 4.97 8.42 -20.42
CA TYR A 262 3.65 9.04 -20.50
C TYR A 262 2.96 8.73 -21.83
N LYS A 263 3.68 8.93 -22.95
CA LYS A 263 3.14 8.67 -24.29
C LYS A 263 2.77 7.20 -24.46
N GLU A 264 3.62 6.30 -24.01
CA GLU A 264 3.38 4.85 -24.10
C GLU A 264 2.15 4.41 -23.30
N VAL A 265 2.04 4.80 -22.03
CA VAL A 265 0.89 4.49 -21.17
C VAL A 265 -0.40 5.11 -21.75
N LYS A 266 -0.34 6.38 -22.17
CA LYS A 266 -1.49 7.08 -22.78
C LYS A 266 -1.97 6.40 -24.06
N ASN A 267 -1.05 6.02 -24.95
CA ASN A 267 -1.40 5.32 -26.18
C ASN A 267 -2.05 3.96 -25.90
N ALA A 268 -1.55 3.23 -24.88
CA ALA A 268 -2.15 1.97 -24.47
C ALA A 268 -3.59 2.16 -23.96
N LEU A 269 -3.82 3.16 -23.10
CA LEU A 269 -5.16 3.53 -22.61
C LEU A 269 -6.11 3.90 -23.75
N GLN A 270 -5.65 4.71 -24.70
CA GLN A 270 -6.45 5.13 -25.86
C GLN A 270 -6.83 3.97 -26.79
N LYS A 271 -5.92 3.01 -27.01
CA LYS A 271 -6.19 1.82 -27.82
C LYS A 271 -7.31 0.95 -27.23
N GLU A 272 -7.43 0.90 -25.92
CA GLU A 272 -8.49 0.17 -25.21
C GLU A 272 -9.75 1.02 -24.99
N GLY A 273 -9.83 2.23 -25.56
CA GLY A 273 -10.98 3.13 -25.44
C GLY A 273 -11.16 3.78 -24.08
N ILE A 274 -10.10 3.85 -23.27
CA ILE A 274 -10.11 4.46 -21.93
C ILE A 274 -9.70 5.93 -22.07
N ALA A 275 -10.67 6.83 -21.86
CA ALA A 275 -10.54 8.27 -22.09
C ALA A 275 -9.86 9.03 -20.96
#